data_AF-A0A6A6A1L5-F1
#
_entry.id   AF-A0A6A6A1L5-F1
#
_cell.length_a   1.000
_cell.length_b   1.000
_cell.length_c   1.000
_cell.angle_alpha   90.00
_cell.angle_beta   90.00
_cell.angle_gamma   90.00
#
_symmetry.space_group_name_H-M   'P 1'
#
loop_
_entity.id
_entity.type
_entity.pdbx_description
1 polymer ?
#
loop_
_entity_poly.entity_id
_entity_poly.type
_entity_poly.pdbx_seq_one_letter_code
_entity_poly.pdbx_strand_id
1 'polypeptide(L)'
;MDISRVIRITTSRRNVFMTLHRAKATDLRGFRWLIQYGSTEFWYEKPTRALLKHFHSLEASGCETQDLLPLFNARPIGLETPRVWASAALTTPTDDDVETCTAGHAADARISESCQQCVNDRAEALDNTSLVYCLVLSTCQASDPYVHGAHFNGRQIYKLVKCGSREAAVAEAFYAAGVNGWSVVFSCVMRFGEDVFSTTGTTEKVDELWTLTKDNEIGVADGSVRIFY
;
A
#
# COMPACT_ATOMS: atom_id res chain seq x y z
N MET A 1 12.98 -2.15 -22.62
CA MET A 1 12.82 -2.57 -21.21
C MET A 1 14.17 -2.46 -20.55
N ASP A 2 14.26 -1.76 -19.43
CA ASP A 2 15.47 -1.73 -18.62
C ASP A 2 15.57 -3.05 -17.85
N ILE A 3 16.47 -3.94 -18.29
CA ILE A 3 16.63 -5.30 -17.74
C ILE A 3 17.21 -5.25 -16.31
N SER A 4 17.81 -4.12 -15.90
CA SER A 4 18.38 -3.92 -14.56
C SER A 4 17.35 -4.01 -13.43
N ARG A 5 16.05 -3.97 -13.75
CA ARG A 5 14.95 -4.01 -12.79
C ARG A 5 14.23 -5.35 -12.72
N VAL A 6 14.70 -6.36 -13.45
CA VAL A 6 14.12 -7.71 -13.39
C VAL A 6 14.89 -8.54 -12.37
N ILE A 7 14.22 -8.95 -11.30
CA ILE A 7 14.77 -9.84 -10.29
C ILE A 7 14.20 -11.24 -10.49
N ARG A 8 15.06 -12.25 -10.46
CA ARG A 8 14.64 -13.65 -10.48
C ARG A 8 14.46 -14.16 -9.06
N ILE A 9 13.23 -14.53 -8.70
CA ILE A 9 12.95 -15.24 -7.47
C ILE A 9 13.31 -16.71 -7.72
N THR A 10 14.42 -17.15 -7.13
CA THR A 10 15.01 -18.47 -7.39
C THR A 10 14.10 -19.62 -6.93
N THR A 11 13.46 -19.46 -5.77
CA THR A 11 12.59 -20.48 -5.15
C THR A 11 11.36 -20.79 -6.00
N SER A 12 10.73 -19.77 -6.60
CA SER A 12 9.56 -19.94 -7.47
C SER A 12 9.89 -19.95 -8.96
N ARG A 13 11.18 -19.80 -9.32
CA ARG A 13 11.69 -19.72 -10.70
C ARG A 13 11.00 -18.63 -11.54
N ARG A 14 10.50 -17.56 -10.91
CA ARG A 14 9.75 -16.49 -11.57
C ARG A 14 10.59 -15.22 -11.72
N ASN A 15 10.45 -14.55 -12.85
CA ASN A 15 11.03 -13.22 -13.06
C ASN A 15 10.01 -12.18 -12.60
N VAL A 16 10.45 -11.21 -11.81
CA VAL A 16 9.62 -10.13 -11.29
C VAL A 16 10.23 -8.82 -11.73
N PHE A 17 9.40 -7.94 -12.28
CA PHE A 17 9.83 -6.59 -12.62
C PHE A 17 9.61 -5.66 -11.43
N MET A 18 10.67 -5.09 -10.90
CA MET A 18 10.60 -4.16 -9.77
C MET A 18 10.48 -2.71 -10.24
N THR A 19 9.49 -2.02 -9.70
CA THR A 19 9.37 -0.57 -9.86
C THR A 19 9.73 0.14 -8.56
N LEU A 20 10.68 1.07 -8.67
CA LEU A 20 11.24 1.85 -7.55
C LEU A 20 10.84 3.34 -7.60
N HIS A 21 9.89 3.72 -8.46
CA HIS A 21 9.47 5.13 -8.51
C HIS A 21 8.66 5.47 -7.25
N ARG A 22 8.81 6.69 -6.75
CA ARG A 22 8.02 7.17 -5.60
C ARG A 22 6.55 7.29 -5.99
N ALA A 23 5.66 6.80 -5.13
CA ALA A 23 4.23 6.95 -5.32
C ALA A 23 3.79 8.41 -5.22
N LYS A 24 2.83 8.78 -6.05
CA LYS A 24 2.24 10.12 -6.13
C LYS A 24 0.77 10.05 -5.72
N ALA A 25 0.20 11.21 -5.38
CA ALA A 25 -1.21 11.31 -5.03
C ALA A 25 -2.15 10.79 -6.14
N THR A 26 -1.72 10.82 -7.40
CA THR A 26 -2.44 10.23 -8.54
C THR A 26 -2.58 8.71 -8.42
N ASP A 27 -1.58 8.03 -7.85
CA ASP A 27 -1.56 6.58 -7.70
C ASP A 27 -2.51 6.17 -6.57
N LEU A 28 -2.43 6.85 -5.43
CA LEU A 28 -3.39 6.70 -4.34
C LEU A 28 -4.82 6.91 -4.85
N ARG A 29 -5.08 7.98 -5.61
CA ARG A 29 -6.41 8.25 -6.19
C ARG A 29 -6.87 7.13 -7.12
N GLY A 30 -5.94 6.46 -7.81
CA GLY A 30 -6.24 5.33 -8.69
C GLY A 30 -6.78 4.10 -7.97
N PHE A 31 -6.39 3.91 -6.71
CA PHE A 31 -6.71 2.73 -5.89
C PHE A 31 -7.52 3.04 -4.62
N ARG A 32 -7.82 4.31 -4.36
CA ARG A 32 -8.62 4.77 -3.21
C ARG A 32 -9.91 3.98 -3.04
N TRP A 33 -10.63 3.73 -4.13
CA TRP A 33 -11.89 2.97 -4.12
C TRP A 33 -11.73 1.60 -3.44
N LEU A 34 -10.62 0.91 -3.66
CA LEU A 34 -10.39 -0.41 -3.08
C LEU A 34 -9.93 -0.31 -1.63
N ILE A 35 -9.05 0.64 -1.32
CA ILE A 35 -8.56 0.85 0.05
C ILE A 35 -9.70 1.26 0.99
N GLN A 36 -10.65 2.06 0.47
CA GLN A 36 -11.78 2.61 1.20
C GLN A 36 -12.92 1.61 1.40
N TYR A 37 -13.33 0.93 0.32
CA TYR A 37 -14.55 0.11 0.33
C TYR A 37 -14.28 -1.40 0.17
N GLY A 38 -13.02 -1.80 0.01
CA GLY A 38 -12.63 -3.18 -0.25
C GLY A 38 -12.37 -3.97 1.02
N SER A 39 -12.84 -5.21 1.04
CA SER A 39 -12.48 -6.21 2.03
C SER A 39 -11.24 -6.99 1.61
N THR A 40 -10.54 -7.59 2.58
CA THR A 40 -9.28 -8.32 2.36
C THR A 40 -9.47 -9.70 1.75
N GLU A 41 -10.67 -10.27 1.84
CA GLU A 41 -10.92 -11.65 1.45
C GLU A 41 -11.22 -11.81 -0.04
N PHE A 42 -11.67 -10.74 -0.70
CA PHE A 42 -12.26 -10.82 -2.03
C PHE A 42 -11.42 -10.17 -3.12
N TRP A 43 -11.69 -10.60 -4.35
CA TRP A 43 -11.24 -9.92 -5.56
C TRP A 43 -12.32 -8.98 -6.09
N TYR A 44 -11.91 -7.92 -6.74
CA TYR A 44 -12.79 -6.88 -7.26
C TYR A 44 -12.40 -6.48 -8.68
N GLU A 45 -13.40 -6.17 -9.51
CA GLU A 45 -13.18 -5.39 -10.72
C GLU A 45 -13.22 -3.90 -10.37
N LYS A 46 -12.48 -3.07 -11.13
CA LYS A 46 -12.50 -1.63 -10.91
C LYS A 46 -13.92 -1.09 -11.17
N PRO A 47 -14.56 -0.41 -10.21
CA PRO A 47 -15.87 0.18 -10.38
C PRO A 47 -15.90 1.21 -11.52
N THR A 48 -17.08 1.37 -12.12
CA THR A 48 -17.29 2.44 -13.10
C THR A 48 -17.20 3.80 -12.42
N ARG A 49 -16.83 4.84 -13.18
CA ARG A 49 -16.81 6.22 -12.68
C ARG A 49 -18.18 6.67 -12.15
N ALA A 50 -19.27 6.16 -12.72
CA ALA A 50 -20.63 6.47 -12.28
C ALA A 50 -20.91 5.90 -10.88
N LEU A 51 -20.51 4.65 -10.63
CA LEU A 51 -20.67 4.02 -9.32
C LEU A 51 -19.85 4.73 -8.23
N LEU A 52 -18.60 5.10 -8.53
CA LEU A 52 -17.77 5.87 -7.59
C LEU A 52 -18.36 7.25 -7.27
N LYS A 53 -18.96 7.92 -8.25
CA LYS A 53 -19.68 9.19 -8.01
C LYS A 53 -20.89 8.98 -7.12
N HIS A 54 -21.61 7.88 -7.29
CA HIS A 54 -22.75 7.55 -6.46
C HIS A 54 -22.34 7.33 -4.99
N PHE A 55 -21.26 6.57 -4.75
CA PHE A 55 -20.71 6.40 -3.40
C PHE A 55 -20.31 7.72 -2.75
N HIS A 56 -19.58 8.57 -3.46
CA HIS A 56 -19.25 9.91 -2.95
C HIS A 56 -20.48 10.78 -2.65
N SER A 57 -21.55 10.64 -3.44
CA SER A 57 -22.81 11.36 -3.18
C SER A 57 -23.51 10.86 -1.91
N LEU A 58 -23.47 9.54 -1.66
CA LEU A 58 -24.05 8.95 -0.45
C LEU A 58 -23.26 9.35 0.79
N GLU A 59 -21.94 9.38 0.71
CA GLU A 59 -21.07 9.87 1.79
C GLU A 59 -21.36 11.33 2.12
N ALA A 60 -21.46 12.18 1.09
CA ALA A 60 -21.77 13.59 1.27
C ALA A 60 -23.15 13.84 1.90
N SER A 61 -24.09 12.91 1.75
CA SER A 61 -25.41 12.97 2.39
C SER A 61 -25.46 12.25 3.74
N GLY A 62 -24.34 11.72 4.25
CA GLY A 62 -24.30 10.95 5.51
C GLY A 62 -25.05 9.62 5.45
N CYS A 63 -25.28 9.09 4.25
CA CYS A 63 -25.90 7.78 4.06
C CYS A 63 -24.82 6.69 4.07
N GLU A 64 -25.17 5.51 4.57
CA GLU A 64 -24.28 4.36 4.49
C GLU A 64 -23.94 4.04 3.03
N THR A 65 -22.65 3.88 2.76
CA THR A 65 -22.19 3.42 1.45
C THR A 65 -22.41 1.92 1.34
N GLN A 66 -22.81 1.46 0.16
CA GLN A 66 -22.85 0.02 -0.10
C GLN A 66 -21.43 -0.51 -0.28
N ASP A 67 -21.18 -1.72 0.22
CA ASP A 67 -19.93 -2.43 0.00
C ASP A 67 -19.63 -2.62 -1.49
N LEU A 68 -18.35 -2.66 -1.85
CA LEU A 68 -17.96 -3.08 -3.20
C LEU A 68 -18.46 -4.49 -3.46
N LEU A 69 -19.04 -4.69 -4.64
CA LEU A 69 -19.50 -6.01 -5.04
C LEU A 69 -18.29 -6.94 -5.27
N PRO A 70 -18.15 -8.02 -4.48
CA PRO A 70 -17.09 -9.00 -4.69
C PRO A 70 -17.22 -9.72 -6.04
N LEU A 71 -16.10 -10.12 -6.62
CA LEU A 71 -16.08 -11.03 -7.76
C LEU A 71 -16.23 -12.48 -7.25
N PHE A 72 -17.46 -12.99 -7.25
CA PHE A 72 -17.82 -14.30 -6.67
C PHE A 72 -17.10 -15.52 -7.28
N ASN A 73 -16.67 -15.41 -8.55
CA ASN A 73 -16.04 -16.48 -9.32
C ASN A 73 -14.67 -16.01 -9.83
N ALA A 74 -13.91 -15.38 -8.93
CA ALA A 74 -12.55 -14.95 -9.18
C ALA A 74 -11.64 -16.14 -9.50
N ARG A 75 -10.94 -16.04 -10.64
CA ARG A 75 -9.96 -17.00 -11.14
C ARG A 75 -8.68 -16.22 -11.48
N PRO A 76 -7.93 -15.75 -10.46
CA PRO A 76 -6.74 -14.95 -10.65
C PRO A 76 -5.64 -15.77 -11.30
N ILE A 77 -5.13 -15.33 -12.44
CA ILE A 77 -4.07 -16.04 -13.14
C ILE A 77 -2.69 -15.56 -12.69
N GLY A 78 -1.69 -16.43 -12.78
CA GLY A 78 -0.30 -16.06 -12.53
C GLY A 78 0.32 -15.45 -13.77
N LEU A 79 0.79 -14.20 -13.67
CA LEU A 79 1.52 -13.52 -14.73
C LEU A 79 2.91 -14.11 -14.87
N GLU A 80 3.42 -14.22 -16.09
CA GLU A 80 4.79 -14.69 -16.35
C GLU A 80 5.82 -13.77 -15.70
N THR A 81 5.61 -12.45 -15.81
CA THR A 81 6.46 -11.42 -15.21
C THR A 81 5.59 -10.42 -14.43
N PRO A 82 5.20 -10.73 -13.18
CA PRO A 82 4.47 -9.78 -12.34
C PRO A 82 5.33 -8.57 -12.01
N ARG A 83 4.67 -7.45 -11.72
CA ARG A 83 5.31 -6.22 -11.28
C ARG A 83 5.22 -6.09 -9.77
N VAL A 84 6.34 -5.79 -9.12
CA VAL A 84 6.36 -5.44 -7.69
C VAL A 84 6.74 -3.98 -7.57
N TRP A 85 5.79 -3.19 -7.09
CA TRP A 85 6.08 -1.84 -6.67
C TRP A 85 6.61 -1.83 -5.24
N ALA A 86 7.93 -1.68 -5.12
CA ALA A 86 8.58 -1.49 -3.84
C ALA A 86 8.53 0.00 -3.46
N SER A 87 7.36 0.48 -3.03
CA SER A 87 7.19 1.87 -2.56
C SER A 87 7.87 2.10 -1.21
N ALA A 88 7.87 3.35 -0.73
CA ALA A 88 8.45 3.70 0.57
C ALA A 88 7.80 2.88 1.70
N ALA A 89 6.49 2.63 1.60
CA ALA A 89 5.74 1.79 2.54
C ALA A 89 6.31 0.36 2.73
N LEU A 90 7.01 -0.19 1.74
CA LEU A 90 7.60 -1.53 1.82
C LEU A 90 9.11 -1.51 2.08
N THR A 91 9.76 -0.37 1.86
CA THR A 91 11.24 -0.28 1.82
C THR A 91 11.82 0.54 2.95
N THR A 92 11.07 1.52 3.48
CA THR A 92 11.49 2.32 4.64
C THR A 92 11.47 1.45 5.89
N PRO A 93 12.62 1.26 6.57
CA PRO A 93 12.67 0.52 7.82
C PRO A 93 12.12 1.39 8.98
N THR A 94 11.84 0.77 10.13
CA THR A 94 11.31 1.49 11.31
C THR A 94 12.40 2.29 12.03
N ASP A 95 13.66 1.90 11.88
CA ASP A 95 14.87 2.54 12.40
C ASP A 95 15.58 3.42 11.34
N ASP A 96 14.82 4.07 10.46
CA ASP A 96 15.37 4.92 9.40
C ASP A 96 16.26 6.04 9.96
N ASP A 97 17.39 6.27 9.30
CA ASP A 97 18.45 7.15 9.79
C ASP A 97 17.97 8.59 9.94
N VAL A 98 18.32 9.21 11.08
CA VAL A 98 18.01 10.62 11.34
C VAL A 98 19.24 11.48 11.06
N GLU A 99 19.33 11.99 9.82
CA GLU A 99 20.48 12.79 9.34
C GLU A 99 20.66 14.13 10.08
N THR A 100 19.58 14.69 10.64
CA THR A 100 19.64 15.97 11.37
C THR A 100 18.96 15.89 12.74
N CYS A 101 19.76 15.96 13.81
CA CYS A 101 19.25 16.04 15.16
C CYS A 101 18.98 17.51 15.55
N THR A 102 17.71 17.86 15.71
CA THR A 102 17.29 19.18 16.22
C THR A 102 17.12 19.21 17.74
N ALA A 103 17.17 18.05 18.40
CA ALA A 103 16.91 17.89 19.84
C ALA A 103 18.13 18.15 20.74
N GLY A 104 19.28 18.52 20.17
CA GLY A 104 20.49 18.82 20.93
C GLY A 104 21.14 17.61 21.60
N HIS A 105 20.83 16.39 21.13
CA HIS A 105 21.51 15.18 21.59
C HIS A 105 23.01 15.28 21.31
N ALA A 106 23.83 14.94 22.30
CA ALA A 106 25.28 14.96 22.16
C ALA A 106 25.67 14.04 21.00
N ALA A 107 26.27 14.62 19.96
CA ALA A 107 26.96 13.87 18.92
C ALA A 107 28.22 13.27 19.55
N ASP A 108 28.06 12.19 20.32
CA ASP A 108 29.20 11.46 20.85
C ASP A 108 29.99 10.92 19.67
N ALA A 109 31.17 11.53 19.50
CA ALA A 109 32.26 11.12 18.63
C ALA A 109 31.91 10.91 17.14
N ARG A 110 32.19 11.96 16.36
CA ARG A 110 32.97 11.91 15.10
C ARG A 110 32.83 10.59 14.32
N ILE A 111 31.81 10.51 13.45
CA ILE A 111 31.68 9.69 12.20
C ILE A 111 30.22 9.23 11.97
N SER A 112 29.31 9.28 12.96
CA SER A 112 27.91 8.90 12.70
C SER A 112 27.14 10.05 12.05
N GLU A 113 26.69 9.85 10.80
CA GLU A 113 25.83 10.77 10.04
C GLU A 113 24.39 10.82 10.58
N SER A 114 24.02 9.89 11.48
CA SER A 114 22.69 9.81 12.10
C SER A 114 22.74 9.87 13.63
N CYS A 115 21.68 10.44 14.22
CA CYS A 115 21.52 10.53 15.68
C CYS A 115 20.83 9.27 16.24
N GLN A 116 21.61 8.39 16.87
CA GLN A 116 21.11 7.11 17.39
C GLN A 116 19.95 7.26 18.38
N GLN A 117 20.00 8.28 19.26
CA GLN A 117 18.93 8.52 20.21
C GLN A 117 17.61 8.84 19.48
N CYS A 118 17.64 9.73 18.49
CA CYS A 118 16.45 10.04 17.70
C CYS A 118 15.95 8.85 16.87
N VAL A 119 16.86 8.03 16.34
CA VAL A 119 16.49 6.79 15.62
C VAL A 119 15.75 5.84 16.56
N ASN A 120 16.31 5.59 17.74
CA ASN A 120 15.70 4.71 18.74
C ASN A 120 14.35 5.23 19.21
N ASP A 121 14.25 6.53 19.54
CA ASP A 121 13.00 7.15 19.99
C ASP A 121 11.89 7.05 18.92
N ARG A 122 12.25 7.25 17.64
CA ARG A 122 11.32 7.11 16.50
C ARG A 122 10.89 5.66 16.29
N ALA A 123 11.82 4.72 16.36
CA ALA A 123 11.53 3.29 16.23
C ALA A 123 10.60 2.83 17.36
N GLU A 124 10.88 3.20 18.62
CA GLU A 124 10.03 2.88 19.76
C GLU A 124 8.63 3.51 19.61
N ALA A 125 8.53 4.75 19.14
CA ALA A 125 7.23 5.38 18.87
C ALA A 125 6.44 4.64 17.78
N LEU A 126 7.12 4.14 16.74
CA LEU A 126 6.51 3.36 15.68
C LEU A 126 6.04 1.98 16.19
N ASP A 127 6.84 1.31 17.00
CA ASP A 127 6.50 0.02 17.61
C ASP A 127 5.29 0.14 18.57
N ASN A 128 5.17 1.27 19.26
CA ASN A 128 4.04 1.57 20.14
C ASN A 128 2.79 2.03 19.38
N THR A 129 2.90 2.35 18.10
CA THR A 129 1.77 2.80 17.28
C THR A 129 1.23 1.62 16.48
N SER A 130 -0.06 1.34 16.61
CA SER A 130 -0.71 0.34 15.74
C SER A 130 -0.79 0.87 14.31
N LEU A 131 -0.06 0.26 13.39
CA LEU A 131 -0.03 0.62 11.97
C LEU A 131 -0.72 -0.45 11.11
N VAL A 132 -1.21 -0.04 9.94
CA VAL A 132 -1.77 -0.92 8.92
C VAL A 132 -1.07 -0.66 7.60
N TYR A 133 -0.40 -1.70 7.11
CA TYR A 133 0.21 -1.75 5.79
C TYR A 133 -0.81 -2.30 4.80
N CYS A 134 -1.19 -1.50 3.82
CA CYS A 134 -2.12 -1.89 2.77
C CYS A 134 -1.39 -2.19 1.47
N LEU A 135 -1.68 -3.34 0.88
CA LEU A 135 -1.18 -3.75 -0.42
C LEU A 135 -2.33 -3.90 -1.40
N VAL A 136 -2.18 -3.31 -2.58
CA VAL A 136 -3.09 -3.54 -3.69
C VAL A 136 -2.44 -4.54 -4.63
N LEU A 137 -3.00 -5.73 -4.65
CA LEU A 137 -2.62 -6.80 -5.57
C LEU A 137 -3.44 -6.69 -6.84
N SER A 138 -2.85 -7.08 -7.96
CA SER A 138 -3.54 -7.05 -9.25
C SER A 138 -3.08 -8.16 -10.17
N THR A 139 -4.05 -8.76 -10.87
CA THR A 139 -3.80 -9.71 -11.95
C THR A 139 -4.97 -9.70 -12.93
N CYS A 140 -4.97 -10.61 -13.89
CA CYS A 140 -6.06 -10.80 -14.84
C CYS A 140 -6.97 -11.97 -14.41
N GLN A 141 -8.25 -11.84 -14.69
CA GLN A 141 -9.24 -12.91 -14.56
C GLN A 141 -9.07 -13.92 -15.71
N ALA A 142 -9.08 -15.22 -15.42
CA ALA A 142 -9.09 -16.24 -16.47
C ALA A 142 -10.33 -16.12 -17.38
N SER A 143 -10.13 -16.10 -18.70
CA SER A 143 -11.22 -16.21 -19.67
C SER A 143 -11.89 -17.58 -19.60
N ASP A 144 -13.16 -17.64 -19.99
CA ASP A 144 -13.87 -18.89 -20.20
C ASP A 144 -14.14 -19.07 -21.70
N PRO A 145 -13.67 -20.15 -22.35
CA PRO A 145 -12.84 -21.23 -21.81
C PRO A 145 -11.39 -20.79 -21.52
N TYR A 146 -10.71 -21.52 -20.64
CA TYR A 146 -9.31 -21.30 -20.32
C TYR A 146 -8.41 -21.78 -21.46
N VAL A 147 -7.88 -20.85 -22.26
CA VAL A 147 -6.95 -21.14 -23.35
C VAL A 147 -5.52 -20.88 -22.87
N HIS A 148 -4.73 -21.94 -22.65
CA HIS A 148 -3.32 -21.82 -22.32
C HIS A 148 -2.57 -21.12 -23.47
N GLY A 149 -1.78 -20.10 -23.17
CA GLY A 149 -0.85 -19.47 -24.13
C GLY A 149 -1.43 -18.35 -24.99
N ALA A 150 -2.73 -18.06 -24.91
CA ALA A 150 -3.28 -16.84 -25.49
C ALA A 150 -3.06 -15.67 -24.52
N HIS A 151 -2.46 -14.59 -25.00
CA HIS A 151 -2.27 -13.35 -24.25
C HIS A 151 -3.52 -13.03 -23.41
N PHE A 152 -3.28 -12.78 -22.12
CA PHE A 152 -4.30 -12.64 -21.10
C PHE A 152 -5.34 -11.55 -21.47
N ASN A 153 -6.40 -11.94 -22.20
CA ASN A 153 -7.54 -11.09 -22.56
C ASN A 153 -8.54 -10.94 -21.40
N GLY A 154 -8.12 -11.31 -20.19
CA GLY A 154 -8.90 -11.21 -18.97
C GLY A 154 -9.02 -9.77 -18.48
N ARG A 155 -10.15 -9.45 -17.85
CA ARG A 155 -10.29 -8.18 -17.14
C ARG A 155 -9.31 -8.11 -15.98
N GLN A 156 -8.78 -6.92 -15.72
CA GLN A 156 -7.94 -6.69 -14.54
C GLN A 156 -8.79 -6.79 -13.28
N ILE A 157 -8.36 -7.62 -12.36
CA ILE A 157 -8.94 -7.78 -11.03
C ILE A 157 -7.94 -7.35 -9.97
N TYR A 158 -8.46 -6.90 -8.83
CA TYR A 158 -7.68 -6.32 -7.75
C TYR A 158 -8.08 -6.97 -6.43
N LYS A 159 -7.11 -7.10 -5.51
CA LYS A 159 -7.34 -7.58 -4.15
C LYS A 159 -6.62 -6.67 -3.17
N LEU A 160 -7.29 -6.31 -2.08
CA LEU A 160 -6.68 -5.59 -0.97
C LEU A 160 -6.10 -6.60 0.01
N VAL A 161 -4.92 -6.32 0.54
CA VAL A 161 -4.36 -7.03 1.70
C VAL A 161 -3.98 -6.00 2.74
N LYS A 162 -4.29 -6.28 4.01
CA LYS A 162 -3.93 -5.45 5.16
C LYS A 162 -3.03 -6.25 6.09
N CYS A 163 -1.89 -5.69 6.47
CA CYS A 163 -0.91 -6.31 7.37
C CYS A 163 -0.62 -5.38 8.55
N GLY A 164 -0.35 -5.94 9.73
CA GLY A 164 -0.02 -5.16 10.93
C GLY A 164 1.44 -4.71 11.01
N SER A 165 2.32 -5.21 10.15
CA SER A 165 3.73 -4.85 10.12
C SER A 165 4.28 -4.82 8.70
N ARG A 166 5.43 -4.15 8.53
CA ARG A 166 6.15 -4.06 7.27
C ARG A 166 6.63 -5.43 6.82
N GLU A 167 7.17 -6.23 7.74
CA GLU A 167 7.72 -7.55 7.46
C GLU A 167 6.64 -8.51 6.96
N ALA A 168 5.44 -8.45 7.57
CA ALA A 168 4.29 -9.19 7.09
C ALA A 168 3.86 -8.73 5.68
N ALA A 169 3.85 -7.41 5.44
CA ALA A 169 3.52 -6.86 4.12
C ALA A 169 4.55 -7.25 3.04
N VAL A 170 5.85 -7.23 3.37
CA VAL A 170 6.92 -7.67 2.46
C VAL A 170 6.81 -9.16 2.17
N ALA A 171 6.52 -9.99 3.17
CA ALA A 171 6.30 -11.43 3.00
C ALA A 171 5.09 -11.71 2.08
N GLU A 172 3.99 -11.00 2.27
CA GLU A 172 2.80 -11.07 1.41
C GLU A 172 3.10 -10.62 -0.02
N ALA A 173 3.82 -9.52 -0.20
CA ALA A 173 4.26 -9.05 -1.52
C ALA A 173 5.15 -10.10 -2.22
N PHE A 174 6.07 -10.72 -1.49
CA PHE A 174 6.92 -11.79 -1.99
C PHE A 174 6.11 -13.02 -2.40
N TYR A 175 5.16 -13.47 -1.57
CA TYR A 175 4.32 -14.61 -1.88
C TYR A 175 3.40 -14.34 -3.08
N ALA A 176 2.74 -13.17 -3.09
CA ALA A 176 1.87 -12.74 -4.17
C ALA A 176 2.61 -12.70 -5.51
N ALA A 177 3.78 -12.04 -5.58
CA ALA A 177 4.51 -11.92 -6.82
C ALA A 177 5.28 -13.18 -7.19
N GLY A 178 6.02 -13.76 -6.24
CA GLY A 178 6.87 -14.92 -6.50
C GLY A 178 6.08 -16.19 -6.73
N VAL A 179 5.21 -16.55 -5.79
CA VAL A 179 4.48 -17.82 -5.81
C VAL A 179 3.27 -17.71 -6.73
N ASN A 180 2.38 -16.75 -6.46
CA ASN A 180 1.11 -16.66 -7.19
C ASN A 180 1.24 -16.01 -8.57
N GLY A 181 2.25 -15.17 -8.77
CA GLY A 181 2.42 -14.43 -10.02
C GLY A 181 1.53 -13.20 -10.15
N TRP A 182 1.11 -12.61 -9.05
CA TRP A 182 0.29 -11.40 -9.03
C TRP A 182 1.16 -10.16 -8.88
N SER A 183 0.73 -9.04 -9.45
CA SER A 183 1.47 -7.79 -9.31
C SER A 183 1.10 -7.09 -8.01
N VAL A 184 2.07 -6.48 -7.33
CA VAL A 184 1.84 -5.48 -6.29
C VAL A 184 1.85 -4.12 -6.98
N VAL A 185 0.69 -3.49 -7.09
CA VAL A 185 0.49 -2.27 -7.91
C VAL A 185 0.32 -1.00 -7.11
N PHE A 186 0.25 -1.09 -5.78
CA PHE A 186 0.30 0.05 -4.87
C PHE A 186 0.50 -0.46 -3.43
N SER A 187 1.18 0.30 -2.59
CA SER A 187 1.30 0.04 -1.16
C SER A 187 1.39 1.33 -0.36
N CYS A 188 0.73 1.36 0.80
CA CYS A 188 0.73 2.50 1.70
C CYS A 188 0.60 2.07 3.18
N VAL A 189 0.93 2.97 4.10
CA VAL A 189 0.82 2.77 5.56
C VAL A 189 -0.07 3.86 6.16
N MET A 190 -0.89 3.49 7.13
CA MET A 190 -1.72 4.40 7.93
C MET A 190 -1.84 3.90 9.36
N ARG A 191 -2.28 4.75 10.29
CA ARG A 191 -2.52 4.35 11.68
C ARG A 191 -3.81 3.51 11.77
N PHE A 192 -3.78 2.44 12.56
CA PHE A 192 -4.95 1.60 12.82
C PHE A 192 -6.00 2.39 13.60
N GLY A 193 -7.27 2.24 13.22
CA GLY A 193 -8.38 2.96 13.86
C GLY A 193 -8.57 4.40 13.37
N GLU A 194 -7.64 4.96 12.56
CA GLU A 194 -7.98 6.09 11.70
C GLU A 194 -8.95 5.55 10.64
N ASP A 195 -10.24 5.80 10.86
CA ASP A 195 -11.31 5.29 10.02
C ASP A 195 -11.15 5.94 8.65
N VAL A 196 -10.65 5.15 7.70
CA VAL A 196 -9.86 5.66 6.57
C VAL A 196 -10.60 6.73 5.78
N PHE A 197 -11.94 6.77 5.83
CA PHE A 197 -12.74 7.78 5.17
C PHE A 197 -14.12 8.01 5.80
N SER A 198 -14.27 8.02 7.12
CA SER A 198 -15.58 8.39 7.69
C SER A 198 -15.84 9.88 7.49
N THR A 199 -17.01 10.16 6.91
CA THR A 199 -17.68 11.46 6.73
C THR A 199 -17.10 12.48 5.73
N THR A 200 -15.81 12.80 5.71
CA THR A 200 -15.33 13.95 4.89
C THR A 200 -13.81 14.04 4.75
N GLY A 201 -13.06 13.06 5.30
CA GLY A 201 -11.62 13.15 5.50
C GLY A 201 -10.82 13.44 4.23
N THR A 202 -10.12 14.56 4.23
CA THR A 202 -9.02 14.83 3.31
C THR A 202 -7.86 13.89 3.63
N THR A 203 -7.30 13.21 2.65
CA THR A 203 -6.09 12.40 2.84
C THR A 203 -4.87 13.28 2.73
N GLU A 204 -4.02 13.25 3.75
CA GLU A 204 -2.73 13.93 3.73
C GLU A 204 -1.63 12.92 3.43
N LYS A 205 -0.76 13.27 2.48
CA LYS A 205 0.44 12.49 2.21
C LYS A 205 1.48 12.86 3.27
N VAL A 206 1.99 11.84 3.94
CA VAL A 206 3.12 11.96 4.84
C VAL A 206 4.39 11.56 4.11
N ASP A 207 5.47 12.35 4.29
CA ASP A 207 6.77 12.08 3.67
C ASP A 207 7.69 11.21 4.53
N GLU A 208 7.51 11.19 5.85
CA GLU A 208 8.34 10.42 6.79
C GLU A 208 7.47 9.51 7.67
N LEU A 209 7.75 8.20 7.66
CA LEU A 209 6.93 7.17 8.31
C LEU A 209 6.65 7.47 9.79
N TRP A 210 7.66 7.88 10.54
CA TRP A 210 7.55 8.17 11.98
C TRP A 210 6.56 9.30 12.31
N THR A 211 6.24 10.19 11.37
CA THR A 211 5.26 11.25 11.64
C THR A 211 3.83 10.73 11.78
N LEU A 212 3.55 9.48 11.38
CA LEU A 212 2.28 8.80 11.68
C LEU A 212 2.07 8.54 13.18
N THR A 213 3.15 8.54 13.99
CA THR A 213 3.06 8.33 15.45
C THR A 213 2.63 9.59 16.19
N LYS A 214 2.90 10.76 15.61
CA LYS A 214 2.49 12.05 16.18
C LYS A 214 0.97 12.14 16.15
N ASP A 215 0.38 12.69 17.19
CA ASP A 215 -1.02 13.08 17.14
C ASP A 215 -1.23 14.24 16.16
N ASN A 216 -2.45 14.38 15.64
CA ASN A 216 -2.78 15.46 14.71
C ASN A 216 -2.41 16.82 15.34
N GLU A 217 -1.58 17.61 14.64
CA GLU A 217 -1.20 18.94 15.12
C GLU A 217 -2.46 19.82 15.26
N ILE A 218 -2.46 20.69 16.27
CA ILE A 218 -3.54 21.66 16.52
C ILE A 218 -3.68 22.56 15.28
N GLY A 219 -4.68 22.28 14.43
CA GLY A 219 -4.92 23.01 13.18
C GLY A 219 -5.13 22.12 11.96
N VAL A 220 -4.84 20.82 12.05
CA VAL A 220 -5.25 19.84 11.04
C VAL A 220 -6.77 19.61 11.20
N ALA A 221 -7.51 19.66 10.09
CA ALA A 221 -8.97 19.48 10.11
C ALA A 221 -9.31 18.16 10.82
N ASP A 222 -10.13 18.27 11.87
CA ASP A 222 -10.62 17.14 12.67
C ASP A 222 -11.21 16.08 11.72
N GLY A 223 -10.48 14.97 11.51
CA GLY A 223 -10.85 13.88 10.59
C GLY A 223 -10.01 13.67 9.32
N SER A 224 -8.84 14.33 9.12
CA SER A 224 -7.95 13.97 8.01
C SER A 224 -7.13 12.71 8.30
N VAL A 225 -7.07 11.78 7.34
CA VAL A 225 -6.30 10.54 7.45
C VAL A 225 -4.92 10.71 6.84
N ARG A 226 -3.89 10.41 7.61
CA ARG A 226 -2.49 10.52 7.17
C ARG A 226 -2.02 9.20 6.58
N ILE A 227 -1.46 9.29 5.38
CA ILE A 227 -1.05 8.11 4.61
C ILE A 227 0.38 8.28 4.13
N PHE A 228 1.23 7.31 4.46
CA PHE A 228 2.62 7.22 4.01
C PHE A 228 2.72 6.28 2.79
N TYR A 229 3.33 6.74 1.69
CA TYR A 229 3.54 5.97 0.45
C TYR A 229 4.68 6.49 -0.44
#